data_AF-A0A938H8F0-F1
#
_entry.id   AF-A0A938H8F0-F1
#
_cell.length_a   1.000
_cell.length_b   1.000
_cell.length_c   1.000
_cell.angle_alpha   90.00
_cell.angle_beta   90.00
_cell.angle_gamma   90.00
#
_symmetry.space_group_name_H-M   'P 1'
#
loop_
_entity.id
_entity.type
_entity.pdbx_description
1 polymer ?
#
loop_
_entity_poly.entity_id
_entity_poly.type
_entity_poly.pdbx_seq_one_letter_code
_entity_poly.pdbx_strand_id
1 'polypeptide(L)'
;MSLFQSFGFLQLLRVEKPLLQILLWIRTLGTMASIGLMVYYFGFPMTVQGQFKIIEWQNSLLGVFALSFVIRWLFARFERSFLQVSSLETLLLGLWCAEGLWALMGRPWFAQFTQNYAELLPYAWFVHTLAIGLAGLELIRMSNSVVTVRLKPAATLMVSFIVLIGIGTGLLMLPQMSHRPGSLPFADALFTSVSATCVTGLTTIDVGSALTFKGQCVLLALIQLGGIGILTFATFFALFLKKGVGISHQAM
;
A
#
# COMPACT_ATOMS: atom_id res chain seq x y z
N MET A 1 -33.41 18.79 25.68
CA MET A 1 -33.71 18.65 24.24
C MET A 1 -33.85 20.03 23.58
N SER A 2 -32.83 20.90 23.63
CA SER A 2 -32.89 22.23 22.96
C SER A 2 -31.58 23.06 22.91
N LEU A 3 -30.38 22.48 23.04
CA LEU A 3 -29.12 23.27 23.05
C LEU A 3 -28.09 22.90 21.96
N PHE A 4 -28.47 22.08 20.96
CA PHE A 4 -27.57 21.64 19.88
C PHE A 4 -27.96 22.16 18.48
N GLN A 5 -28.79 23.21 18.40
CA GLN A 5 -29.15 23.88 17.15
C GLN A 5 -28.67 25.35 17.15
N SER A 6 -27.43 25.60 17.59
CA SER A 6 -26.80 26.88 17.26
C SER A 6 -26.40 26.83 15.78
N PHE A 7 -26.73 27.89 15.04
CA PHE A 7 -26.36 28.08 13.62
C PHE A 7 -24.86 27.79 13.34
N GLY A 8 -24.00 27.98 14.36
CA GLY A 8 -22.57 27.69 14.31
C GLY A 8 -22.20 26.19 14.25
N PHE A 9 -22.94 25.29 14.90
CA PHE A 9 -22.66 23.84 14.86
C PHE A 9 -23.00 23.23 13.49
N LEU A 10 -24.09 23.68 12.87
CA LEU A 10 -24.46 23.29 11.52
C LEU A 10 -23.55 23.91 10.45
N GLN A 11 -23.02 25.12 10.68
CA GLN A 11 -21.98 25.72 9.84
C GLN A 11 -20.63 24.98 9.97
N LEU A 12 -20.23 24.57 11.18
CA LEU A 12 -19.06 23.71 11.42
C LEU A 12 -19.18 22.39 10.64
N LEU A 13 -20.30 21.67 10.76
CA LEU A 13 -20.58 20.44 10.00
C LEU A 13 -20.60 20.66 8.47
N ARG A 14 -20.95 21.86 8.00
CA ARG A 14 -21.00 22.21 6.58
C ARG A 14 -19.62 22.52 6.00
N VAL A 15 -18.70 23.06 6.79
CA VAL A 15 -17.29 23.30 6.40
C VAL A 15 -16.43 22.05 6.56
N GLU A 16 -16.73 21.21 7.56
CA GLU A 16 -15.99 19.97 7.83
C GLU A 16 -16.08 18.95 6.69
N LYS A 17 -17.26 18.75 6.09
CA LYS A 17 -17.45 17.77 5.01
C LYS A 17 -16.61 18.05 3.74
N PRO A 18 -16.64 19.25 3.13
CA PRO A 18 -15.83 19.52 1.95
C PRO A 18 -14.33 19.48 2.25
N LEU A 19 -13.91 19.94 3.44
CA LEU A 19 -12.51 19.89 3.85
C LEU A 19 -12.02 18.44 4.03
N LEU A 20 -12.82 17.58 4.66
CA LEU A 20 -12.51 16.15 4.79
C LEU A 20 -12.44 15.44 3.42
N GLN A 21 -13.29 15.83 2.46
CA GLN A 21 -13.20 15.33 1.08
C GLN A 21 -11.92 15.80 0.38
N ILE A 22 -11.53 17.06 0.53
CA ILE A 22 -10.28 17.59 -0.02
C ILE A 22 -9.08 16.83 0.56
N LEU A 23 -9.05 16.61 1.88
CA LEU A 23 -8.00 15.84 2.55
C LEU A 23 -7.97 14.39 2.08
N LEU A 24 -9.12 13.78 1.81
CA LEU A 24 -9.19 12.44 1.21
C LEU A 24 -8.53 12.43 -0.16
N TRP A 25 -8.87 13.36 -1.04
CA TRP A 25 -8.26 13.45 -2.38
C TRP A 25 -6.75 13.68 -2.31
N ILE A 26 -6.29 14.62 -1.48
CA ILE A 26 -4.86 14.88 -1.26
C ILE A 26 -4.16 13.60 -0.82
N ARG A 27 -4.74 12.86 0.14
CA ARG A 27 -4.16 11.62 0.65
C ARG A 27 -4.13 10.53 -0.41
N THR A 28 -5.20 10.38 -1.19
CA THR A 28 -5.27 9.38 -2.26
C THR A 28 -4.23 9.62 -3.36
N LEU A 29 -4.10 10.87 -3.80
CA LEU A 29 -3.09 11.29 -4.77
C LEU A 29 -1.68 11.14 -4.20
N GLY A 30 -1.49 11.48 -2.93
CA GLY A 30 -0.23 11.28 -2.20
C GLY A 30 0.17 9.80 -2.13
N THR A 31 -0.79 8.89 -1.91
CA THR A 31 -0.53 7.44 -1.94
C THR A 31 -0.15 6.96 -3.33
N MET A 32 -0.83 7.43 -4.37
CA MET A 32 -0.49 7.08 -5.76
C MET A 32 0.91 7.58 -6.13
N ALA A 33 1.26 8.81 -5.76
CA ALA A 33 2.59 9.38 -5.96
C ALA A 33 3.66 8.60 -5.19
N SER A 34 3.38 8.25 -3.93
CA SER A 34 4.25 7.43 -3.08
C SER A 34 4.55 6.08 -3.73
N ILE A 35 3.51 5.35 -4.14
CA ILE A 35 3.69 4.05 -4.83
C ILE A 35 4.49 4.22 -6.12
N GLY A 36 4.23 5.28 -6.90
CA GLY A 36 4.97 5.59 -8.12
C GLY A 36 6.46 5.82 -7.88
N LEU A 37 6.81 6.63 -6.86
CA LEU A 37 8.20 6.86 -6.46
C LEU A 37 8.90 5.59 -6.01
N MET A 38 8.20 4.73 -5.26
CA MET A 38 8.74 3.44 -4.83
C MET A 38 9.00 2.50 -6.01
N VAL A 39 8.06 2.39 -6.94
CA VAL A 39 8.24 1.59 -8.17
C VAL A 39 9.41 2.13 -8.97
N TYR A 40 9.57 3.45 -9.05
CA TYR A 40 10.68 4.07 -9.77
C TYR A 40 12.03 3.81 -9.09
N TYR A 41 12.10 3.98 -7.77
CA TYR A 41 13.30 3.74 -6.94
C TYR A 41 13.80 2.30 -7.03
N PHE A 42 12.89 1.32 -6.92
CA PHE A 42 13.27 -0.08 -6.94
C PHE A 42 13.43 -0.64 -8.34
N GLY A 43 12.67 -0.12 -9.31
CA GLY A 43 12.53 -0.65 -10.66
C GLY A 43 13.56 -0.19 -11.67
N PHE A 44 14.15 1.00 -11.51
CA PHE A 44 15.06 1.57 -12.51
C PHE A 44 16.50 1.75 -11.99
N PRO A 45 17.52 1.57 -12.85
CA PRO A 45 18.89 1.91 -12.48
C PRO A 45 19.01 3.43 -12.32
N MET A 46 19.59 3.89 -11.22
CA MET A 46 19.68 5.31 -10.89
C MET A 46 21.06 5.70 -10.40
N THR A 47 21.45 6.95 -10.68
CA THR A 47 22.62 7.56 -10.05
C THR A 47 22.36 7.81 -8.57
N VAL A 48 23.44 7.93 -7.80
CA VAL A 48 23.38 8.23 -6.36
C VAL A 48 22.55 9.49 -6.07
N GLN A 49 22.80 10.56 -6.83
CA GLN A 49 22.04 11.81 -6.70
C GLN A 49 20.55 11.65 -7.00
N GLY A 50 20.18 10.79 -7.96
CA GLY A 50 18.80 10.47 -8.27
C GLY A 50 18.08 9.80 -7.10
N GLN A 51 18.75 8.88 -6.42
CA GLN A 51 18.19 8.19 -5.25
C GLN A 51 17.94 9.15 -4.09
N PHE A 52 18.88 10.07 -3.81
CA PHE A 52 18.69 11.11 -2.80
C PHE A 52 17.44 11.95 -3.06
N LYS A 53 17.26 12.40 -4.32
CA LYS A 53 16.07 13.18 -4.71
C LYS A 53 14.77 12.41 -4.50
N ILE A 54 14.74 11.12 -4.84
CA ILE A 54 13.54 10.31 -4.61
C ILE A 54 13.25 10.17 -3.12
N ILE A 55 14.25 9.89 -2.30
CA ILE A 55 14.08 9.77 -0.84
C ILE A 55 13.56 11.09 -0.27
N GLU A 56 14.06 12.23 -0.73
CA GLU A 56 13.60 13.56 -0.33
C GLU A 56 12.15 13.83 -0.75
N TRP A 57 11.76 13.47 -1.97
CA TRP A 57 10.38 13.57 -2.44
C TRP A 57 9.45 12.66 -1.66
N GLN A 58 9.89 11.43 -1.38
CA GLN A 58 9.17 10.47 -0.55
C GLN A 58 8.97 11.01 0.88
N ASN A 59 10.02 11.59 1.47
CA ASN A 59 9.96 12.22 2.79
C ASN A 59 9.01 13.44 2.80
N SER A 60 9.01 14.23 1.73
CA SER A 60 8.08 15.35 1.54
C SER A 60 6.62 14.88 1.47
N LEU A 61 6.35 13.76 0.79
CA LEU A 61 5.03 13.12 0.77
C LEU A 61 4.59 12.66 2.16
N LEU A 62 5.49 12.05 2.96
CA LEU A 62 5.21 11.71 4.35
C LEU A 62 4.80 12.93 5.18
N GLY A 63 5.41 14.09 4.93
CA GLY A 63 4.99 15.37 5.52
C GLY A 63 3.54 15.76 5.16
N VAL A 64 3.09 15.50 3.93
CA VAL A 64 1.69 15.72 3.53
C VAL A 64 0.73 14.78 4.28
N PHE A 65 1.11 13.52 4.48
CA PHE A 65 0.34 12.57 5.31
C PHE A 65 0.28 13.03 6.77
N ALA A 66 1.41 13.47 7.34
CA ALA A 66 1.49 14.00 8.70
C ALA A 66 0.59 15.23 8.87
N LEU A 67 0.65 16.20 7.95
CA LEU A 67 -0.21 17.38 7.96
C LEU A 67 -1.70 16.99 7.88
N SER A 68 -2.05 16.07 6.96
CA SER A 68 -3.43 15.58 6.81
C SER A 68 -3.92 14.82 8.05
N PHE A 69 -3.03 14.13 8.76
CA PHE A 69 -3.33 13.49 10.04
C PHE A 69 -3.56 14.51 11.15
N VAL A 70 -2.66 15.49 11.29
CA VAL A 70 -2.77 16.55 12.29
C VAL A 70 -4.06 17.35 12.09
N ILE A 71 -4.38 17.76 10.86
CA ILE A 71 -5.64 18.47 10.58
C ILE A 71 -6.83 17.63 11.04
N ARG A 72 -6.90 16.34 10.70
CA ARG A 72 -7.99 15.46 11.16
C ARG A 72 -8.04 15.32 12.68
N TRP A 73 -6.89 15.23 13.33
CA TRP A 73 -6.81 15.16 14.79
C TRP A 73 -7.26 16.47 15.47
N LEU A 74 -6.95 17.63 14.87
CA LEU A 74 -7.44 18.94 15.30
C LEU A 74 -8.96 19.03 15.16
N PHE A 75 -9.52 18.57 14.04
CA PHE A 75 -10.98 18.51 13.84
C PHE A 75 -11.67 17.53 14.80
N ALA A 76 -10.98 16.44 15.16
CA ALA A 76 -11.39 15.54 16.24
C ALA A 76 -11.17 16.15 17.64
N ARG A 77 -10.90 17.46 17.75
CA ARG A 77 -10.73 18.20 19.00
C ARG A 77 -9.70 17.59 19.95
N PHE A 78 -8.61 17.05 19.40
CA PHE A 78 -7.55 16.38 20.15
C PHE A 78 -8.03 15.16 20.96
N GLU A 79 -9.13 14.53 20.55
CA GLU A 79 -9.63 13.34 21.23
C GLU A 79 -8.60 12.21 21.19
N ARG A 80 -8.34 11.61 22.35
CA ARG A 80 -7.42 10.45 22.46
C ARG A 80 -8.00 9.19 21.82
N SER A 81 -9.32 9.07 21.75
CA SER A 81 -10.04 8.01 21.04
C SER A 81 -9.65 7.95 19.56
N PHE A 82 -9.45 9.10 18.92
CA PHE A 82 -9.02 9.18 17.51
C PHE A 82 -7.67 8.48 17.28
N LEU A 83 -6.71 8.71 18.18
CA LEU A 83 -5.38 8.09 18.13
C LEU A 83 -5.45 6.57 18.32
N GLN A 84 -6.39 6.08 19.12
CA GLN A 84 -6.58 4.64 19.35
C GLN A 84 -7.21 3.95 18.12
N VAL A 85 -8.17 4.60 17.46
CA VAL A 85 -8.80 4.09 16.23
C VAL A 85 -7.80 4.07 15.07
N SER A 86 -6.92 5.07 14.99
CA SER A 86 -5.88 5.18 13.97
C SER A 86 -4.50 4.82 14.52
N SER A 87 -4.40 3.78 15.35
CA SER A 87 -3.18 3.42 16.09
C SER A 87 -1.97 3.19 15.18
N LEU A 88 -2.14 2.44 14.08
CA LEU A 88 -1.06 2.17 13.12
C LEU A 88 -0.60 3.43 12.38
N GLU A 89 -1.53 4.28 11.93
CA GLU A 89 -1.18 5.55 11.28
C GLU A 89 -0.47 6.50 12.25
N THR A 90 -0.94 6.54 13.50
CA THR A 90 -0.32 7.32 14.59
C THR A 90 1.09 6.81 14.89
N LEU A 91 1.29 5.50 14.92
CA LEU A 91 2.60 4.89 15.17
C LEU A 91 3.59 5.25 14.04
N LEU A 92 3.19 5.04 12.78
CA LEU A 92 4.06 5.30 11.62
C LEU A 92 4.44 6.78 11.50
N LEU A 93 3.46 7.68 11.65
CA LEU A 93 3.71 9.12 11.62
C LEU A 93 4.44 9.60 12.87
N GLY A 94 4.22 8.96 14.02
CA GLY A 94 4.95 9.22 15.26
C GLY A 94 6.44 8.89 15.11
N LEU A 95 6.78 7.74 14.50
CA LEU A 95 8.15 7.36 14.17
C LEU A 95 8.79 8.36 13.20
N TRP A 96 8.06 8.77 12.16
CA TRP A 96 8.51 9.80 11.22
C TRP A 96 8.77 11.15 11.89
N CYS A 97 7.85 11.59 12.76
CA CYS A 97 7.98 12.84 13.52
C CYS A 97 9.15 12.79 14.51
N ALA A 98 9.39 11.66 15.17
CA ALA A 98 10.52 11.50 16.09
C ALA A 98 11.86 11.69 15.37
N GLU A 99 12.00 11.10 14.17
CA GLU A 99 13.15 11.32 13.29
C GLU A 99 13.28 12.79 12.86
N GLY A 100 12.17 13.44 12.49
CA GLY A 100 12.16 14.86 12.13
C GLY A 100 12.57 15.78 13.29
N LEU A 101 12.08 15.52 14.50
CA LEU A 101 12.45 16.26 15.71
C LEU A 101 13.93 16.10 16.04
N TRP A 102 14.46 14.88 15.89
CA TRP A 102 15.89 14.63 16.07
C TRP A 102 16.72 15.41 15.05
N ALA A 103 16.26 15.46 13.80
CA ALA A 103 16.93 16.21 12.74
C ALA A 103 17.05 17.71 13.07
N LEU A 104 16.05 18.30 13.75
CA LEU A 104 16.08 19.70 14.18
C LEU A 104 17.16 19.98 15.25
N MET A 105 17.56 18.98 16.03
CA MET A 105 18.63 19.11 17.04
C MET A 105 20.05 19.05 16.43
N GLY A 106 20.18 18.87 15.11
CA GLY A 106 21.47 19.03 14.41
C GLY A 106 21.56 18.31 13.06
N ARG A 107 21.55 16.98 13.07
CA ARG A 107 21.50 16.14 11.85
C ARG A 107 20.44 15.05 12.05
N PRO A 108 19.70 14.65 11.00
CA PRO A 108 18.82 13.48 11.06
C PRO A 108 19.54 12.30 11.73
N TRP A 109 18.83 11.51 12.54
CA TRP A 109 19.45 10.41 13.31
C TRP A 109 20.30 9.53 12.40
N PHE A 110 19.76 9.22 11.23
CA PHE A 110 20.46 8.44 10.22
C PHE A 110 21.53 9.20 9.44
N ALA A 111 21.44 10.53 9.32
CA ALA A 111 22.46 11.36 8.65
C ALA A 111 23.69 11.65 9.54
N GLN A 112 23.63 11.32 10.84
CA GLN A 112 24.82 11.29 11.70
C GLN A 112 25.79 10.19 11.28
N PHE A 113 25.28 9.14 10.63
CA PHE A 113 26.09 8.04 10.13
C PHE A 113 26.54 8.24 8.68
N THR A 114 26.15 9.29 7.95
CA THR A 114 26.38 9.37 6.48
C THR A 114 27.58 10.22 6.08
N GLN A 115 28.71 9.57 5.81
CA GLN A 115 29.81 10.07 4.97
C GLN A 115 29.86 9.33 3.61
N ASN A 116 29.26 8.14 3.48
CA ASN A 116 29.27 7.26 2.31
C ASN A 116 27.89 6.65 1.95
N TYR A 117 27.75 6.18 0.70
CA TYR A 117 26.51 5.58 0.15
C TYR A 117 25.98 4.35 0.94
N ALA A 118 26.87 3.58 1.58
CA ALA A 118 26.48 2.43 2.41
C ALA A 118 25.64 2.84 3.65
N GLU A 119 25.78 4.09 4.10
CA GLU A 119 25.10 4.64 5.27
C GLU A 119 23.76 5.29 4.91
N LEU A 120 23.46 5.45 3.60
CA LEU A 120 22.16 5.91 3.10
C LEU A 120 21.11 4.79 3.12
N LEU A 121 21.55 3.53 2.96
CA LEU A 121 20.66 2.38 2.85
C LEU A 121 19.71 2.27 4.07
N PRO A 122 20.16 2.37 5.33
CA PRO A 122 19.27 2.29 6.48
C PRO A 122 18.19 3.39 6.49
N TYR A 123 18.56 4.63 6.17
CA TYR A 123 17.60 5.74 6.08
C TYR A 123 16.59 5.52 4.96
N ALA A 124 17.06 5.11 3.78
CA ALA A 124 16.19 4.80 2.65
C ALA A 124 15.20 3.69 3.02
N TRP A 125 15.67 2.59 3.62
CA TRP A 125 14.81 1.49 4.08
C TRP A 125 13.79 1.96 5.11
N PHE A 126 14.18 2.81 6.05
CA PHE A 126 13.26 3.40 7.03
C PHE A 126 12.15 4.20 6.36
N VAL A 127 12.48 5.16 5.50
CA VAL A 127 11.50 6.02 4.80
C VAL A 127 10.57 5.17 3.92
N HIS A 128 11.11 4.20 3.18
CA HIS A 128 10.30 3.33 2.31
C HIS A 128 9.39 2.39 3.13
N THR A 129 9.84 1.89 4.28
CA THR A 129 9.01 1.04 5.15
C THR A 129 7.82 1.82 5.71
N LEU A 130 8.04 3.06 6.15
CA LEU A 130 6.95 3.94 6.59
C LEU A 130 5.98 4.25 5.45
N ALA A 131 6.51 4.54 4.25
CA ALA A 131 5.71 4.79 3.05
C ALA A 131 4.84 3.59 2.67
N ILE A 132 5.38 2.36 2.69
CA ILE A 132 4.62 1.12 2.45
C ILE A 132 3.51 0.97 3.47
N GLY A 133 3.82 1.17 4.75
CA GLY A 133 2.84 1.06 5.83
C GLY A 133 1.66 2.02 5.63
N LEU A 134 1.95 3.30 5.37
CA LEU A 134 0.89 4.31 5.14
C LEU A 134 0.12 4.05 3.85
N ALA A 135 0.79 3.69 2.76
CA ALA A 135 0.13 3.33 1.51
C ALA A 135 -0.79 2.13 1.70
N GLY A 136 -0.34 1.09 2.42
CA GLY A 136 -1.12 -0.10 2.74
C GLY A 136 -2.37 0.22 3.56
N LEU A 137 -2.23 1.03 4.63
CA LEU A 137 -3.38 1.49 5.43
C LEU A 137 -4.39 2.26 4.56
N GLU A 138 -3.91 3.09 3.65
CA GLU A 138 -4.78 3.85 2.78
C GLU A 138 -5.48 2.97 1.76
N LEU A 139 -4.79 1.99 1.16
CA LEU A 139 -5.38 1.02 0.25
C LEU A 139 -6.48 0.20 0.94
N ILE A 140 -6.29 -0.19 2.21
CA ILE A 140 -7.32 -0.87 3.00
C ILE A 140 -8.55 0.03 3.18
N ARG A 141 -8.35 1.31 3.50
CA ARG A 141 -9.44 2.29 3.65
C ARG A 141 -10.19 2.54 2.34
N MET A 142 -9.45 2.69 1.23
CA MET A 142 -10.02 2.86 -0.11
C MET A 142 -10.82 1.61 -0.51
N SER A 143 -10.28 0.42 -0.29
CA SER A 143 -10.95 -0.85 -0.59
C SER A 143 -12.32 -0.94 0.07
N ASN A 144 -12.41 -0.61 1.37
CA ASN A 144 -13.68 -0.59 2.10
C ASN A 144 -14.71 0.40 1.53
N SER A 145 -14.29 1.45 0.82
CA SER A 145 -15.21 2.37 0.11
C SER A 145 -15.64 1.85 -1.27
N VAL A 146 -14.78 1.08 -1.95
CA VAL A 146 -15.02 0.54 -3.32
C VAL A 146 -15.90 -0.72 -3.32
N VAL A 147 -16.10 -1.38 -2.18
CA VAL A 147 -16.97 -2.57 -2.02
C VAL A 147 -18.44 -2.35 -2.42
N THR A 148 -18.84 -1.13 -2.78
CA THR A 148 -20.18 -0.82 -3.30
C THR A 148 -20.43 -1.25 -4.75
N VAL A 149 -19.40 -1.66 -5.50
CA VAL A 149 -19.56 -2.16 -6.87
C VAL A 149 -20.21 -3.56 -6.85
N ARG A 150 -21.45 -3.66 -7.32
CA ARG A 150 -22.23 -4.91 -7.37
C ARG A 150 -21.78 -5.81 -8.52
N LEU A 151 -20.69 -6.55 -8.34
CA LEU A 151 -20.29 -7.64 -9.24
C LEU A 151 -20.69 -9.00 -8.67
N LYS A 152 -20.91 -9.98 -9.54
CA LYS A 152 -21.09 -11.38 -9.13
C LYS A 152 -19.79 -11.85 -8.44
N PRO A 153 -19.84 -12.66 -7.36
CA PRO A 153 -18.64 -13.09 -6.63
C PRO A 153 -17.54 -13.70 -7.51
N ALA A 154 -17.93 -14.52 -8.49
CA ALA A 154 -17.00 -15.11 -9.46
C ALA A 154 -16.34 -14.06 -10.38
N ALA A 155 -17.08 -13.02 -10.79
CA ALA A 155 -16.54 -11.94 -11.60
C ALA A 155 -15.58 -11.05 -10.81
N THR A 156 -15.87 -10.79 -9.53
CA THR A 156 -14.96 -10.05 -8.63
C THR A 156 -13.61 -10.75 -8.51
N LEU A 157 -13.62 -12.08 -8.36
CA LEU A 157 -12.39 -12.86 -8.33
C LEU A 157 -11.64 -12.82 -9.66
N MET A 158 -12.35 -13.00 -10.78
CA MET A 158 -11.71 -12.96 -12.09
C MET A 158 -11.02 -11.61 -12.33
N VAL A 159 -11.71 -10.51 -12.04
CA VAL A 159 -11.16 -9.15 -12.19
C VAL A 159 -9.97 -8.94 -11.26
N SER A 160 -10.03 -9.40 -10.00
CA SER A 160 -8.91 -9.24 -9.07
C SER A 160 -7.66 -9.99 -9.53
N PHE A 161 -7.82 -11.19 -10.10
CA PHE A 161 -6.70 -11.96 -10.68
C PHE A 161 -6.13 -11.29 -11.91
N ILE A 162 -6.97 -10.80 -12.83
CA ILE A 162 -6.51 -10.07 -14.03
C ILE A 162 -5.71 -8.83 -13.63
N VAL A 163 -6.21 -8.06 -12.66
CA VAL A 163 -5.50 -6.86 -12.17
C VAL A 163 -4.18 -7.24 -11.50
N LEU A 164 -4.17 -8.26 -10.64
CA LEU A 164 -2.96 -8.72 -9.96
C LEU A 164 -1.90 -9.23 -10.95
N ILE A 165 -2.31 -9.99 -11.97
CA ILE A 165 -1.44 -10.46 -13.06
C ILE A 165 -0.90 -9.28 -13.88
N GLY A 166 -1.75 -8.30 -14.20
CA GLY A 166 -1.32 -7.10 -14.93
C GLY A 166 -0.28 -6.29 -14.16
N ILE A 167 -0.51 -6.07 -12.87
CA ILE A 167 0.45 -5.40 -11.97
C ILE A 167 1.74 -6.22 -11.86
N GLY A 168 1.65 -7.53 -11.62
CA GLY A 168 2.80 -8.42 -11.50
C GLY A 168 3.66 -8.46 -12.77
N THR A 169 3.02 -8.56 -13.93
CA THR A 169 3.69 -8.50 -15.25
C THR A 169 4.43 -7.18 -15.42
N GLY A 170 3.75 -6.05 -15.16
CA GLY A 170 4.36 -4.72 -15.26
C GLY A 170 5.54 -4.53 -14.31
N LEU A 171 5.43 -5.03 -13.07
CA LEU A 171 6.52 -4.98 -12.10
C LEU A 171 7.71 -5.85 -12.53
N LEU A 172 7.48 -7.08 -12.97
CA LEU A 172 8.55 -8.00 -13.40
C LEU A 172 9.27 -7.53 -14.67
N MET A 173 8.62 -6.72 -15.50
CA MET A 173 9.24 -6.09 -16.67
C MET A 173 10.15 -4.90 -16.33
N LEU A 174 10.23 -4.46 -15.07
CA LEU A 174 11.12 -3.38 -14.70
C LEU A 174 12.60 -3.81 -14.82
N PRO A 175 13.50 -2.93 -15.28
CA PRO A 175 14.86 -3.31 -15.63
C PRO A 175 15.71 -3.81 -14.45
N GLN A 176 15.38 -3.43 -13.22
CA GLN A 176 16.08 -3.91 -12.02
C GLN A 176 15.56 -5.26 -11.49
N MET A 177 14.51 -5.83 -12.08
CA MET A 177 13.91 -7.09 -11.60
C MET A 177 14.56 -8.33 -12.21
N SER A 178 15.32 -8.18 -13.30
CA SER A 178 16.04 -9.26 -13.96
C SER A 178 17.54 -8.99 -14.03
N HIS A 179 18.34 -10.06 -13.99
CA HIS A 179 19.78 -9.98 -14.28
C HIS A 179 20.08 -9.83 -15.79
N ARG A 180 19.09 -10.00 -16.66
CA ARG A 180 19.25 -9.82 -18.11
C ARG A 180 19.40 -8.34 -18.46
N PRO A 181 20.20 -7.99 -19.48
CA PRO A 181 20.31 -6.60 -19.95
C PRO A 181 18.96 -6.11 -20.49
N GLY A 182 18.51 -4.96 -19.99
CA GLY A 182 17.20 -4.40 -20.34
C GLY A 182 16.13 -4.86 -19.35
N SER A 183 15.21 -5.72 -19.79
CA SER A 183 14.05 -6.18 -19.01
C SER A 183 13.72 -7.64 -19.30
N LEU A 184 12.88 -8.24 -18.45
CA LEU A 184 12.28 -9.53 -18.77
C LEU A 184 11.34 -9.38 -19.98
N PRO A 185 11.40 -10.27 -21.00
CA PRO A 185 10.46 -10.24 -22.12
C PRO A 185 9.01 -10.30 -21.64
N PHE A 186 8.11 -9.60 -22.32
CA PHE A 186 6.69 -9.51 -21.92
C PHE A 186 6.05 -10.90 -21.75
N ALA A 187 6.30 -11.82 -22.69
CA ALA A 187 5.74 -13.17 -22.64
C ALA A 187 6.22 -13.96 -21.41
N ASP A 188 7.51 -13.86 -21.09
CA ASP A 188 8.08 -14.48 -19.89
C ASP A 188 7.50 -13.85 -18.61
N ALA A 189 7.46 -12.52 -18.54
CA ALA A 189 6.91 -11.80 -17.40
C ALA A 189 5.42 -12.12 -17.16
N LEU A 190 4.63 -12.16 -18.24
CA LEU A 190 3.21 -12.50 -18.19
C LEU A 190 3.02 -13.94 -17.73
N PHE A 191 3.73 -14.89 -18.32
CA PHE A 191 3.61 -16.30 -17.95
C PHE A 191 4.02 -16.53 -16.49
N THR A 192 5.16 -15.99 -16.08
CA THR A 192 5.64 -16.06 -14.70
C THR A 192 4.65 -15.42 -13.73
N SER A 193 4.07 -14.26 -14.06
CA SER A 193 3.06 -13.60 -13.22
C SER A 193 1.77 -14.42 -13.12
N VAL A 194 1.27 -14.98 -14.23
CA VAL A 194 0.08 -15.85 -14.24
C VAL A 194 0.32 -17.09 -13.38
N SER A 195 1.46 -17.77 -13.56
CA SER A 195 1.80 -18.97 -12.82
C SER A 195 1.95 -18.72 -11.32
N ALA A 196 2.56 -17.59 -10.96
CA ALA A 196 2.72 -17.17 -9.57
C ALA A 196 1.37 -16.85 -8.91
N THR A 197 0.53 -16.04 -9.56
CA THR A 197 -0.80 -15.68 -9.03
C THR A 197 -1.75 -16.88 -8.95
N CYS A 198 -1.66 -17.83 -9.89
CA CYS A 198 -2.43 -19.07 -9.84
C CYS A 198 -1.78 -20.16 -8.97
N VAL A 199 -0.58 -19.91 -8.44
CA VAL A 199 0.19 -20.83 -7.58
C VAL A 199 0.43 -22.20 -8.26
N THR A 200 0.69 -22.20 -9.57
CA THR A 200 0.88 -23.44 -10.36
C THR A 200 2.31 -23.96 -10.36
N GLY A 201 3.30 -23.09 -10.09
CA GLY A 201 4.72 -23.48 -10.01
C GLY A 201 5.44 -23.69 -11.35
N LEU A 202 4.80 -23.38 -12.49
CA LEU A 202 5.41 -23.42 -13.81
C LEU A 202 6.23 -22.15 -14.08
N THR A 203 7.33 -22.25 -14.82
CA THR A 203 8.14 -21.09 -15.22
C THR A 203 8.76 -21.29 -16.60
N THR A 204 8.83 -20.23 -17.41
CA THR A 204 9.57 -20.21 -18.70
C THR A 204 11.02 -19.78 -18.52
N ILE A 205 11.37 -19.29 -17.34
CA ILE A 205 12.69 -18.80 -16.97
C ILE A 205 13.22 -19.55 -15.75
N ASP A 206 14.53 -19.68 -15.65
CA ASP A 206 15.16 -20.09 -14.40
C ASP A 206 15.12 -18.91 -13.40
N VAL A 207 14.22 -18.99 -12.42
CA VAL A 207 13.98 -17.94 -11.42
C VAL A 207 15.23 -17.60 -10.62
N GLY A 208 16.08 -18.60 -10.33
CA GLY A 208 17.28 -18.42 -9.50
C GLY A 208 18.35 -17.58 -10.19
N SER A 209 18.50 -17.72 -11.50
CA SER A 209 19.50 -17.00 -12.29
C SER A 209 18.94 -15.79 -13.04
N ALA A 210 17.65 -15.81 -13.43
CA ALA A 210 17.06 -14.76 -14.26
C ALA A 210 16.53 -13.57 -13.47
N LEU A 211 16.01 -13.78 -12.25
CA LEU A 211 15.45 -12.70 -11.42
C LEU A 211 16.46 -12.21 -10.38
N THR A 212 16.52 -10.90 -10.19
CA THR A 212 17.25 -10.32 -9.06
C THR A 212 16.52 -10.60 -7.76
N PHE A 213 17.18 -10.38 -6.62
CA PHE A 213 16.52 -10.46 -5.31
C PHE A 213 15.22 -9.63 -5.26
N LYS A 214 15.21 -8.43 -5.85
CA LYS A 214 14.01 -7.59 -5.96
C LYS A 214 12.90 -8.26 -6.77
N GLY A 215 13.25 -8.86 -7.92
CA GLY A 215 12.31 -9.61 -8.76
C GLY A 215 11.74 -10.85 -8.07
N GLN A 216 12.57 -11.55 -7.29
CA GLN A 216 12.14 -12.69 -6.46
C GLN A 216 11.18 -12.25 -5.36
N CYS A 217 11.39 -11.09 -4.72
CA CYS A 217 10.44 -10.54 -3.76
C CYS A 217 9.08 -10.24 -4.41
N VAL A 218 9.06 -9.67 -5.62
CA VAL A 218 7.81 -9.45 -6.38
C VAL A 218 7.13 -10.79 -6.67
N LEU A 219 7.89 -11.80 -7.11
CA LEU A 219 7.37 -13.13 -7.39
C LEU A 219 6.74 -13.78 -6.14
N LEU A 220 7.42 -13.71 -5.00
CA LEU A 220 6.91 -14.20 -3.72
C LEU A 220 5.62 -13.48 -3.29
N ALA A 221 5.56 -12.17 -3.48
CA ALA A 221 4.35 -11.40 -3.19
C ALA A 221 3.17 -11.84 -4.07
N LEU A 222 3.40 -12.10 -5.37
CA LEU A 222 2.37 -12.60 -6.29
C LEU A 222 1.86 -14.00 -5.87
N ILE A 223 2.77 -14.89 -5.46
CA ILE A 223 2.41 -16.22 -4.94
C ILE A 223 1.52 -16.09 -3.70
N GLN A 224 1.92 -15.23 -2.75
CA GLN A 224 1.18 -15.06 -1.49
C GLN A 224 -0.20 -14.45 -1.72
N LEU A 225 -0.28 -13.38 -2.53
CA LEU A 225 -1.54 -12.71 -2.85
C LEU A 225 -2.48 -13.60 -3.66
N GLY A 226 -1.93 -14.37 -4.61
CA GLY A 226 -2.65 -15.38 -5.37
C GLY A 226 -3.25 -16.48 -4.47
N GLY A 227 -2.42 -17.04 -3.59
CA GLY A 227 -2.84 -18.07 -2.64
C GLY A 227 -3.96 -17.60 -1.70
N ILE A 228 -3.84 -16.39 -1.14
CA ILE A 228 -4.90 -15.78 -0.31
C ILE A 228 -6.21 -15.64 -1.12
N GLY A 229 -6.14 -15.27 -2.39
CA GLY A 229 -7.29 -15.15 -3.29
C GLY A 229 -8.04 -16.46 -3.48
N ILE A 230 -7.32 -17.54 -3.80
CA ILE A 230 -7.89 -18.89 -4.01
C ILE A 230 -8.53 -19.40 -2.71
N LEU A 231 -7.84 -19.29 -1.57
CA LEU A 231 -8.33 -19.77 -0.27
C LEU A 231 -9.59 -19.03 0.20
N THR A 232 -9.63 -17.71 -0.01
CA THR A 232 -10.80 -16.88 0.34
C THR A 232 -12.03 -17.34 -0.45
N PHE A 233 -11.87 -17.59 -1.75
CA PHE A 233 -12.97 -18.04 -2.59
C PHE A 233 -13.40 -19.47 -2.31
N ALA A 234 -12.46 -20.38 -2.09
CA ALA A 234 -12.75 -21.75 -1.67
C ALA A 234 -13.57 -21.76 -0.37
N THR A 235 -13.21 -20.92 0.60
CA THR A 235 -13.94 -20.77 1.87
C THR A 235 -15.34 -20.19 1.64
N PHE A 236 -15.48 -19.16 0.80
CA PHE A 236 -16.78 -18.59 0.45
C PHE A 236 -17.71 -19.64 -0.19
N PHE A 237 -17.18 -20.44 -1.12
CA PHE A 237 -17.94 -21.50 -1.78
C PHE A 237 -18.33 -22.62 -0.80
N ALA A 238 -17.40 -23.06 0.06
CA ALA A 238 -17.67 -24.04 1.09
C ALA A 238 -18.77 -23.58 2.07
N LEU A 239 -18.76 -22.30 2.47
CA LEU A 239 -19.82 -21.73 3.31
C LEU A 239 -21.17 -21.65 2.60
N PHE A 240 -21.17 -21.35 1.30
CA PHE A 240 -22.39 -21.33 0.48
C PHE A 240 -23.01 -22.73 0.36
N LEU A 241 -22.19 -23.76 0.09
CA LEU A 241 -22.63 -25.15 0.05
C LEU A 241 -23.13 -25.63 1.42
N LYS A 242 -22.45 -25.27 2.51
CA LYS A 242 -22.88 -25.64 3.87
C LYS A 242 -24.22 -25.03 4.27
N LYS A 243 -24.55 -23.82 3.79
CA LYS A 243 -25.89 -23.22 3.97
C LYS A 243 -26.97 -23.87 3.10
N GLY A 244 -26.61 -24.56 2.02
CA GLY A 244 -27.54 -25.29 1.13
C GLY A 244 -27.94 -26.69 1.62
N VAL A 245 -27.26 -27.27 2.61
CA VAL A 245 -27.52 -28.62 3.15
C VAL A 245 -28.12 -28.56 4.57
N GLY A 246 -28.84 -27.47 4.88
CA GLY A 246 -29.42 -27.19 6.19
C GLY A 246 -30.95 -27.08 6.22
N ILE A 247 -31.66 -27.74 5.31
CA ILE A 247 -33.13 -27.86 5.36
C ILE A 247 -33.52 -29.30 5.00
N SER A 248 -33.49 -30.21 5.97
CA SER A 248 -34.29 -31.46 6.02
C SER A 248 -33.78 -32.37 7.14
N HIS A 249 -33.95 -31.95 8.40
CA HIS A 249 -34.28 -32.89 9.47
C HIS A 249 -34.74 -32.14 10.73
N GLN A 250 -35.84 -31.41 10.59
CA GLN A 250 -36.75 -31.13 11.70
C GLN A 250 -38.18 -31.15 11.17
N ALA A 251 -38.65 -32.37 10.89
CA ALA A 251 -40.06 -32.71 10.85
C ALA A 251 -40.18 -34.25 10.82
N MET A 252 -40.12 -34.85 12.01
CA MET A 252 -41.02 -35.90 12.52
C MET A 252 -40.54 -36.35 13.89
#